data_AF-A0A7W5TN43-F1
#
_entry.id   AF-A0A7W5TN43-F1
#
_cell.length_a   1.000
_cell.length_b   1.000
_cell.length_c   1.000
_cell.angle_alpha   90.00
_cell.angle_beta   90.00
_cell.angle_gamma   90.00
#
_symmetry.space_group_name_H-M   'P 1'
#
loop_
_entity.id
_entity.type
_entity.pdbx_description
1 polymer ?
#
loop_
_entity_poly.entity_id
_entity_poly.type
_entity_poly.pdbx_seq_one_letter_code
_entity_poly.pdbx_strand_id
1 'polypeptide(L)' 'MSERLERVLQHLRSARPIAEKNPRLGKVVELIDEAIVEAESRLEAARRSDQTKQ' A
#
# COMPACT_ATOMS: atom_id res chain seq x y z
N MET A 1 1.58 -14.70 -5.01
CA MET A 1 1.42 -13.32 -5.51
C MET A 1 1.42 -12.27 -4.39
N SER A 2 1.02 -12.66 -3.16
CA SER A 2 0.88 -11.77 -2.00
C SER A 2 2.18 -11.19 -1.43
N GLU A 3 3.28 -11.96 -1.36
CA GLU A 3 4.55 -11.47 -0.76
C GLU A 3 5.12 -10.22 -1.43
N ARG A 4 5.03 -10.13 -2.76
CA ARG A 4 5.52 -8.95 -3.50
C ARG A 4 4.69 -7.71 -3.15
N LEU A 5 3.38 -7.88 -3.04
CA LEU A 5 2.45 -6.79 -2.73
C LEU A 5 2.59 -6.34 -1.26
N GLU A 6 2.85 -7.27 -0.34
CA GLU A 6 3.17 -6.95 1.06
C GLU A 6 4.47 -6.15 1.20
N ARG A 7 5.53 -6.51 0.44
CA ARG A 7 6.77 -5.72 0.39
C ARG A 7 6.53 -4.31 -0.16
N VAL A 8 5.74 -4.17 -1.22
CA VAL A 8 5.37 -2.85 -1.76
C VAL A 8 4.62 -2.03 -0.70
N LEU A 9 3.69 -2.64 0.03
CA LEU A 9 2.95 -1.99 1.11
C LEU A 9 3.89 -1.47 2.21
N GLN A 10 4.87 -2.29 2.61
CA GLN A 10 5.88 -1.90 3.59
C GLN A 10 6.69 -0.69 3.10
N HIS A 11 7.14 -0.69 1.85
CA HIS A 11 7.88 0.43 1.27
C HIS A 11 7.05 1.72 1.24
N LEU A 12 5.78 1.65 0.85
CA LEU A 12 4.88 2.81 0.85
C LEU A 12 4.70 3.38 2.26
N ARG A 13 4.45 2.53 3.25
CA ARG A 13 4.33 2.93 4.66
C ARG A 13 5.61 3.56 5.22
N SER A 14 6.79 3.08 4.79
CA SER A 14 8.07 3.69 5.16
C SER A 14 8.34 5.02 4.44
N ALA A 15 7.86 5.18 3.20
CA ALA A 15 8.06 6.39 2.39
C ALA A 15 7.15 7.54 2.84
N ARG A 16 5.92 7.26 3.28
CA ARG A 16 4.95 8.26 3.75
C ARG A 16 5.52 9.27 4.77
N PRO A 17 6.11 8.86 5.91
CA PRO A 17 6.65 9.81 6.89
C PRO A 17 7.88 10.58 6.39
N ILE A 18 8.57 10.09 5.35
CA ILE A 18 9.68 10.81 4.72
C ILE A 18 9.13 11.92 3.81
N ALA A 19 8.07 11.63 3.06
CA ALA A 19 7.38 12.60 2.22
C ALA A 19 6.67 13.69 3.04
N GLU A 20 6.01 13.31 4.15
CA GLU A 20 5.28 14.22 5.05
C GLU A 20 6.17 15.28 5.70
N LYS A 21 7.45 14.94 5.97
CA LYS A 21 8.44 15.88 6.51
C LYS A 21 8.84 16.99 5.53
N ASN A 22 8.46 16.87 4.26
CA ASN A 22 8.78 17.85 3.23
C ASN A 22 7.50 18.54 2.74
N PRO A 23 7.23 19.80 3.12
CA PRO A 23 5.98 20.51 2.76
C PRO A 23 5.73 20.60 1.26
N ARG A 24 6.78 20.54 0.43
CA ARG A 24 6.68 20.57 -1.04
C ARG A 24 6.15 19.26 -1.64
N LEU A 25 6.10 18.20 -0.84
CA LEU A 25 5.69 16.85 -1.25
C LEU A 25 4.26 16.51 -0.80
N GLY A 26 3.43 17.49 -0.42
CA GLY A 26 2.04 17.23 0.02
C GLY A 26 1.25 16.34 -0.95
N LYS A 27 1.29 16.67 -2.25
CA LYS A 27 0.66 15.84 -3.31
C LYS A 27 1.26 14.42 -3.41
N VAL A 28 2.54 14.25 -3.08
CA VAL A 28 3.20 12.94 -3.07
C VAL A 28 2.71 12.11 -1.88
N VAL A 29 2.44 12.74 -0.73
CA VAL A 29 1.83 12.06 0.43
C VAL A 29 0.44 11.54 0.07
N GLU A 30 -0.39 12.35 -0.59
CA GLU A 30 -1.72 11.94 -1.06
C GLU A 30 -1.63 10.71 -2.00
N LEU A 31 -0.71 10.73 -2.96
CA LEU A 31 -0.48 9.60 -3.88
C LEU A 31 0.02 8.34 -3.16
N ILE A 32 0.83 8.48 -2.11
CA ILE A 32 1.27 7.34 -1.28
C ILE A 32 0.08 6.75 -0.52
N ASP A 33 -0.77 7.60 0.05
CA ASP A 33 -1.96 7.16 0.79
C ASP A 33 -2.95 6.42 -0.13
N GLU A 34 -3.20 6.94 -1.34
CA GLU A 34 -4.01 6.25 -2.37
C GLU A 34 -3.40 4.88 -2.74
N ALA A 35 -2.09 4.82 -2.95
CA ALA A 35 -1.40 3.57 -3.30
C ALA A 35 -1.45 2.52 -2.18
N ILE A 36 -1.41 2.94 -0.92
CA ILE A 36 -1.58 2.05 0.25
C ILE A 36 -2.98 1.44 0.22
N VAL A 37 -4.02 2.27 0.07
CA VAL A 37 -5.43 1.81 0.05
C VAL A 37 -5.65 0.81 -1.09
N GLU A 38 -5.16 1.11 -2.30
CA GLU A 38 -5.28 0.21 -3.45
C GLU A 38 -4.59 -1.14 -3.20
N ALA A 39 -3.37 -1.11 -2.63
CA ALA A 39 -2.59 -2.31 -2.38
C ALA A 39 -3.20 -3.16 -1.24
N GLU A 40 -3.76 -2.54 -0.19
CA GLU A 40 -4.52 -3.23 0.85
C GLU A 40 -5.77 -3.89 0.30
N SER A 41 -6.55 -3.17 -0.51
CA SER A 41 -7.75 -3.72 -1.16
C SER A 41 -7.43 -4.94 -2.02
N ARG A 42 -6.34 -4.90 -2.79
CA ARG A 42 -5.86 -6.04 -3.60
C ARG A 42 -5.40 -7.21 -2.74
N LEU A 43 -4.72 -6.96 -1.61
CA LEU A 43 -4.33 -8.02 -0.67
C LEU A 43 -5.55 -8.69 -0.06
N GLU A 44 -6.55 -7.91 0.33
CA GLU A 44 -7.80 -8.43 0.86
C GLU A 44 -8.54 -9.30 -0.16
N ALA A 45 -8.66 -8.82 -1.41
CA ALA A 45 -9.27 -9.58 -2.50
C ALA A 45 -8.52 -10.90 -2.76
N ALA A 46 -7.18 -10.88 -2.74
CA ALA A 46 -6.36 -12.07 -2.88
C ALA A 46 -6.59 -13.07 -1.74
N ARG A 47 -6.67 -12.60 -0.48
CA ARG A 47 -6.93 -13.44 0.70
C ARG A 47 -8.32 -14.08 0.66
N ARG A 48 -9.35 -13.32 0.30
CA ARG A 48 -10.72 -13.85 0.16
C ARG A 48 -10.80 -14.91 -0.96
N SER A 49 -10.10 -14.69 -2.06
CA SER A 49 -10.06 -15.63 -3.18
C SER A 49 -9.37 -16.95 -2.82
N ASP A 50 -8.39 -16.90 -1.91
CA ASP A 50 -7.68 -18.08 -1.39
C ASP A 50 -8.56 -18.88 -0.41
N GLN A 51 -9.30 -18.19 0.47
CA GLN A 51 -10.23 -18.83 1.43
C GLN A 51 -11.44 -19.50 0.77
N THR A 52 -11.89 -19.04 -0.41
CA THR A 52 -13.08 -19.60 -1.07
C THR A 52 -12.77 -20.87 -1.88
N LYS A 53 -11.49 -21.28 -1.94
CA LYS A 53 -11.02 -22.48 -2.65
C LYS A 53 -10.57 -23.63 -1.72
N GLN A 54 -10.76 -23.48 -0.40
CA GLN A 54 -10.63 -24.57 0.58
C GLN A 54 -12.00 -25.17 0.90
#